data_AF-A0A3A2Z142-F1
#
_entry.id   AF-A0A3A2Z142-F1
#
_cell.length_a   1.000
_cell.length_b   1.000
_cell.length_c   1.000
_cell.angle_alpha   90.00
_cell.angle_beta   90.00
_cell.angle_gamma   90.00
#
_symmetry.space_group_name_H-M   'P 1'
#
loop_
_entity.id
_entity.type
_entity.pdbx_description
1 polymer ?
#
loop_
_entity_poly.entity_id
_entity_poly.type
_entity_poly.pdbx_seq_one_letter_code
_entity_poly.pdbx_strand_id
1 'polypeptide(L)' 'MSYLVDKPPVEDKIMQFGLRPWESKEPKINLTQSRGAYRPYSTTKPKYSAWDPVAKPRDGSTPFAARDIRE' A
#
# COMPACT_ATOMS: atom_id res chain seq x y z
N MET A 1 28.59 -15.97 13.37
CA MET A 1 27.81 -17.06 14.00
C MET A 1 27.91 -16.89 15.50
N SER A 2 26.78 -16.79 16.20
CA SER A 2 26.73 -16.32 17.59
C SER A 2 26.73 -17.45 18.64
N TYR A 3 27.14 -18.66 18.25
CA TYR A 3 27.22 -19.85 19.13
C TYR A 3 25.92 -20.16 19.92
N LEU A 4 24.76 -19.84 19.34
CA LEU A 4 23.46 -20.14 19.96
C LEU A 4 23.09 -21.62 19.90
N VAL A 5 23.61 -22.35 18.91
CA VAL A 5 23.33 -23.77 18.66
C VAL A 5 24.61 -24.44 18.16
N ASP A 6 24.78 -25.71 18.55
CA ASP A 6 25.97 -26.51 18.23
C ASP A 6 26.02 -26.96 16.77
N LYS A 7 24.86 -27.21 16.16
CA LYS A 7 24.73 -27.75 14.79
C LYS A 7 24.58 -26.64 13.75
N PRO A 8 25.16 -26.80 12.55
CA PRO A 8 24.96 -25.86 11.46
C PRO A 8 23.52 -25.95 10.88
N PRO A 9 23.01 -24.87 10.24
CA PRO A 9 21.64 -24.82 9.71
C PRO A 9 21.30 -25.89 8.64
N VAL A 10 22.31 -26.51 8.02
CA VAL A 10 22.12 -27.60 7.04
C VAL A 10 21.68 -28.90 7.74
N GLU A 11 22.19 -29.17 8.94
CA GLU A 11 21.90 -30.40 9.70
C GLU A 11 20.63 -30.29 10.55
N ASP A 12 20.33 -29.09 11.07
CA ASP A 12 19.12 -28.84 11.86
C ASP A 12 17.94 -28.45 10.96
N LYS A 13 17.00 -29.40 10.80
CA LYS A 13 15.78 -29.20 10.00
C LYS A 13 14.95 -27.98 10.44
N ILE A 14 14.98 -27.59 11.71
CA ILE A 14 14.18 -26.43 12.18
C ILE A 14 14.79 -25.11 11.70
N MET A 15 16.13 -25.08 11.61
CA MET A 15 16.93 -23.94 11.14
C MET A 15 17.02 -23.87 9.60
N GLN A 16 16.55 -24.89 8.89
CA GLN A 16 16.52 -24.89 7.44
C GLN A 16 15.55 -23.84 6.91
N PHE A 17 16.03 -23.14 5.90
CA PHE A 17 15.34 -22.07 5.24
C PHE A 17 14.35 -22.57 4.18
N GLY A 18 13.25 -21.83 3.99
CA GLY A 18 12.31 -22.07 2.89
C GLY A 18 11.32 -23.22 3.11
N LEU A 19 11.21 -23.72 4.35
CA LEU A 19 10.21 -24.74 4.72
C LEU A 19 8.79 -24.17 4.75
N ARG A 20 8.63 -22.89 5.07
CA ARG A 20 7.32 -22.27 5.23
C ARG A 20 6.92 -21.54 3.94
N PRO A 21 5.64 -21.61 3.52
CA PRO A 21 5.23 -21.04 2.24
C PRO A 21 5.30 -19.51 2.17
N TRP A 22 5.31 -18.82 3.31
CA TRP A 22 5.45 -17.35 3.40
C TRP A 22 6.89 -16.88 3.64
N GLU A 23 7.84 -17.80 3.80
CA GLU A 23 9.22 -17.45 4.05
C GLU A 23 9.87 -16.94 2.76
N SER A 24 10.71 -15.90 2.86
CA SER A 24 11.49 -15.43 1.71
C SER A 24 12.39 -16.56 1.23
N LYS A 25 12.48 -16.78 -0.09
CA LYS A 25 13.40 -17.77 -0.69
C LYS A 25 14.82 -17.25 -0.88
N GLU A 26 15.07 -15.99 -0.52
CA GLU A 26 16.41 -15.41 -0.54
C GLU A 26 16.71 -14.64 0.76
N PRO A 27 17.98 -14.62 1.21
CA PRO A 27 18.40 -13.74 2.30
C PRO A 27 18.27 -12.28 1.86
N LYS A 28 17.54 -11.46 2.63
CA LYS A 28 17.47 -10.02 2.40
C LYS A 28 18.55 -9.33 3.23
N ILE A 29 19.48 -8.67 2.54
CA ILE A 29 20.52 -7.88 3.17
C ILE A 29 19.95 -6.59 3.77
N ASN A 30 20.72 -5.91 4.61
CA ASN A 30 20.35 -4.58 5.09
C ASN A 30 20.40 -3.57 3.94
N LEU A 31 19.25 -2.96 3.62
CA LEU A 31 19.08 -2.00 2.53
C LEU A 31 19.04 -0.53 3.01
N THR A 32 19.46 -0.26 4.25
CA THR A 32 19.58 1.11 4.79
C THR A 32 20.50 1.98 3.90
N GLN A 33 20.19 3.28 3.78
CA GLN A 33 20.90 4.23 2.88
C GLN A 33 20.86 3.87 1.38
N SER A 34 20.05 2.90 0.96
CA SER A 34 19.82 2.57 -0.46
C SER A 34 18.42 3.00 -0.91
N ARG A 35 18.12 2.79 -2.20
CA ARG A 35 16.76 2.98 -2.74
C ARG A 35 15.74 2.00 -2.15
N GLY A 36 16.18 0.83 -1.67
CA GLY A 36 15.34 -0.19 -1.03
C GLY A 36 15.18 -0.03 0.49
N ALA A 37 15.57 1.11 1.06
CA ALA A 37 15.41 1.35 2.49
C ALA A 37 13.93 1.32 2.91
N TYR A 38 13.66 0.79 4.11
CA TYR A 38 12.33 0.81 4.71
C TYR A 38 11.86 2.27 4.90
N ARG A 39 10.67 2.57 4.37
CA ARG A 39 10.02 3.89 4.49
C ARG A 39 8.68 3.71 5.20
N PRO A 40 8.55 4.14 6.46
CA PRO A 40 7.27 4.04 7.16
C PRO A 40 6.25 5.00 6.51
N TYR A 41 5.01 4.54 6.42
CA TYR A 41 3.87 5.32 5.94
C TYR A 41 2.61 4.90 6.71
N SER A 42 1.54 5.68 6.62
CA SER A 42 0.24 5.29 7.18
C SER A 42 -0.36 4.15 6.36
N THR A 43 -0.52 2.98 6.95
CA THR A 43 -1.25 1.84 6.35
C THR A 43 -2.78 2.03 6.42
N THR A 44 -3.25 3.12 7.05
CA THR A 44 -4.67 3.44 7.20
C THR A 44 -5.16 4.39 6.11
N LYS A 45 -6.40 4.18 5.65
CA LYS A 45 -7.12 5.14 4.81
C LYS A 45 -7.57 6.35 5.66
N PRO A 46 -7.76 7.53 5.04
CA PRO A 46 -8.37 8.67 5.73
C PRO A 46 -9.72 8.28 6.36
N LYS A 47 -9.94 8.68 7.60
CA LYS A 47 -11.17 8.35 8.34
C LYS A 47 -12.41 9.05 7.77
N TYR A 48 -12.21 10.22 7.17
CA TYR A 48 -13.26 11.03 6.57
C TYR A 48 -13.03 11.12 5.07
N SER A 49 -14.09 10.93 4.28
CA SER A 49 -14.07 11.17 2.85
C SER A 49 -14.32 12.65 2.57
N ALA A 50 -13.42 13.27 1.79
CA ALA A 50 -13.69 14.60 1.26
C ALA A 50 -14.81 14.55 0.21
N TRP A 51 -15.53 15.65 0.06
CA TRP A 51 -16.49 15.80 -1.03
C TRP A 51 -15.74 15.97 -2.36
N ASP A 52 -16.15 15.20 -3.37
CA ASP A 52 -15.65 15.34 -4.74
C ASP A 52 -16.56 16.32 -5.52
N PRO A 53 -16.06 17.50 -5.91
CA PRO A 53 -16.90 18.54 -6.51
C PRO A 53 -17.36 18.16 -7.92
N VAL A 54 -18.67 18.08 -8.12
CA VAL A 54 -19.26 17.87 -9.45
C VAL A 54 -19.60 19.22 -10.08
N ALA A 55 -18.79 19.65 -11.04
CA ALA A 55 -19.10 20.81 -11.88
C ALA A 55 -20.25 20.46 -12.84
N LYS A 56 -21.41 21.11 -12.67
CA LYS A 56 -22.52 21.01 -13.63
C LYS A 56 -22.50 22.21 -14.59
N PRO A 57 -22.64 21.98 -15.91
CA PRO A 57 -22.81 23.05 -16.86
C PRO A 57 -24.11 23.82 -16.59
N ARG A 58 -24.15 25.09 -16.98
CA ARG A 58 -25.34 25.96 -16.96
C ARG A 58 -25.98 25.99 -18.35
N ASP A 59 -26.28 24.84 -18.91
CA ASP A 59 -27.15 24.73 -20.09
C ASP A 59 -28.60 24.84 -19.61
N GLY A 60 -29.41 25.71 -20.21
CA GLY A 60 -30.77 26.05 -19.78
C GLY A 60 -31.79 24.89 -19.78
N SER A 61 -31.34 23.63 -19.83
CA SER A 61 -32.12 22.39 -19.74
C SER A 61 -32.62 22.07 -18.32
N THR A 62 -32.16 22.81 -17.30
CA THR A 62 -32.65 22.64 -15.91
C THR A 62 -34.13 23.08 -15.79
N PRO A 63 -35.00 22.35 -15.06
CA PRO A 63 -36.45 22.63 -14.99
C PRO A 63 -36.83 23.99 -14.38
N PHE A 64 -35.85 24.68 -13.77
CA PHE A 64 -36.03 25.96 -13.08
C PHE A 64 -35.36 27.14 -13.80
N ALA A 65 -34.84 26.93 -15.02
CA ALA A 65 -34.41 28.04 -15.86
C ALA A 65 -35.64 28.87 -16.25
N ALA A 66 -35.61 30.17 -15.95
CA ALA A 66 -36.65 31.09 -16.41
C ALA A 66 -36.72 30.99 -17.94
N ARG A 67 -37.83 30.45 -18.46
CA ARG A 67 -38.09 30.46 -19.90
C ARG A 67 -38.17 31.93 -20.32
N ASP A 68 -37.37 32.31 -21.31
CA ASP A 68 -37.41 33.66 -21.86
C ASP A 68 -38.81 33.89 -22.47
N ILE A 69 -39.53 34.92 -22.00
CA ILE A 69 -40.97 35.16 -22.27
C ILE A 69 -41.18 35.83 -23.65
N ARG A 70 -40.19 35.74 -24.55
CA ARG A 70 -40.18 36.44 -25.85
C ARG A 70 -40.13 35.47 -27.04
N GLU A 71 -41.05 34.52 -27.10
CA GLU A 71 -41.57 33.91 -28.34
C GLU A 71 -43.06 33.59 -28.17
#